data_AF-A0A8B8J8N5-F1
#
_entry.id   AF-A0A8B8J8N5-F1
#
_cell.length_a   1.000
_cell.length_b   1.000
_cell.length_c   1.000
_cell.angle_alpha   90.00
_cell.angle_beta   90.00
_cell.angle_gamma   90.00
#
_symmetry.space_group_name_H-M   'P 1'
#
loop_
_entity.id
_entity.type
_entity.pdbx_description
1 polymer ?
#
loop_
_entity_poly.entity_id
_entity_poly.type
_entity_poly.pdbx_seq_one_letter_code
_entity_poly.pdbx_strand_id
1 'polypeptide(L)'
;MLSLKLAYMSMQYWTVSASCFGVLIFFCLLLRRSSNGASFFHLGSSQASKYSLLHTVLYVLTCYLSFATKSDNGWFVTKNLLWLLCHGLVTVFLIQHILQTFPMCASIGEALLVSSGLVLYFGDILGHTVLKIDFLLLSSQLNFKEYGSRSEIATVIQGLLLGFLLLPVFYKSLLQIWVYFANSSKLGEQAAEGWKYRSMGSSVVFYASLLVMLTILAPAWMYFVQDFHVHPLLWVFLFVFTDPLKRLALCIYWICVICASILRFYSISKHSKIERILLRKYYHLVAVLMFLPALLFQPSFLDLAFGAALAVFLVLEMIRVWKIWPLGHIVHQFMNAFTDHRDSEILIISHFSLLLGCALPKWMSSGFNDRPLAPFAGILSLGIGDTMASLVGHKYGVLRWSKTGKKTIEGTAAGITSVLAACSILLPLLASTGYILSQRLWAPSSLPTFLCAPPPLLPNPKRSLIATTWPLPRSSIWKLSRCSSYCRQAIGF
;
A
#
# COMPACT_ATOMS: atom_id res chain seq x y z
N MET A 1 21.35 -15.98 -4.85
CA MET A 1 20.00 -15.63 -4.35
C MET A 1 20.05 -14.60 -3.21
N LEU A 2 20.79 -14.83 -2.12
CA LEU A 2 20.88 -13.90 -0.98
C LEU A 2 21.38 -12.49 -1.36
N SER A 3 22.39 -12.40 -2.22
CA SER A 3 22.93 -11.12 -2.71
C SER A 3 21.94 -10.32 -3.55
N LEU A 4 21.10 -10.99 -4.34
CA LEU A 4 20.04 -10.34 -5.14
C LEU A 4 18.93 -9.79 -4.23
N LYS A 5 18.51 -10.58 -3.22
CA LYS A 5 17.52 -10.17 -2.23
C LYS A 5 17.98 -8.96 -1.41
N LEU A 6 19.26 -8.94 -1.02
CA LEU A 6 19.85 -7.81 -0.29
C LEU A 6 19.96 -6.56 -1.18
N ALA A 7 20.32 -6.73 -2.45
CA ALA A 7 20.36 -5.63 -3.41
C ALA A 7 18.98 -4.99 -3.63
N TYR A 8 17.94 -5.82 -3.81
CA TYR A 8 16.56 -5.37 -3.91
C TYR A 8 16.09 -4.63 -2.65
N MET A 9 16.33 -5.19 -1.47
CA MET A 9 16.00 -4.55 -0.20
C MET A 9 16.69 -3.20 -0.02
N SER A 10 17.97 -3.13 -0.41
CA SER A 10 18.71 -1.87 -0.35
C SER A 10 18.14 -0.85 -1.33
N MET A 11 17.71 -1.26 -2.53
CA MET A 11 17.07 -0.36 -3.49
C MET A 11 15.73 0.16 -2.97
N GLN A 12 14.89 -0.71 -2.41
CA GLN A 12 13.61 -0.33 -1.79
C GLN A 12 13.82 0.64 -0.62
N TYR A 13 14.81 0.38 0.25
CA TYR A 13 15.18 1.29 1.33
C TYR A 13 15.52 2.70 0.82
N TRP A 14 16.40 2.78 -0.17
CA TRP A 14 16.81 4.07 -0.74
C TRP A 14 15.66 4.78 -1.44
N THR A 15 14.77 4.04 -2.09
CA THR A 15 13.58 4.59 -2.75
C THR A 15 12.58 5.18 -1.74
N VAL A 16 12.31 4.48 -0.62
CA VAL A 16 11.51 4.99 0.50
C VAL A 16 12.15 6.24 1.09
N SER A 17 13.47 6.18 1.33
CA SER A 17 14.24 7.28 1.90
C SER A 17 14.16 8.52 1.01
N ALA A 18 14.35 8.37 -0.31
CA ALA A 18 14.29 9.46 -1.28
C ALA A 18 12.88 10.06 -1.37
N SER A 19 11.86 9.21 -1.26
CA SER A 19 10.45 9.63 -1.23
C SER A 19 10.16 10.51 -0.01
N CYS A 20 10.55 10.07 1.20
CA CYS A 20 10.41 10.87 2.42
C CYS A 20 11.23 12.16 2.37
N PHE A 21 12.47 12.08 1.87
CA PHE A 21 13.37 13.22 1.78
C PHE A 21 12.87 14.28 0.78
N GLY A 22 12.36 13.86 -0.38
CA GLY A 22 11.75 14.76 -1.37
C GLY A 22 10.56 15.53 -0.80
N VAL A 23 9.73 14.86 0.02
CA VAL A 23 8.59 15.49 0.70
C VAL A 23 9.04 16.50 1.76
N LEU A 24 10.09 16.18 2.52
CA LEU A 24 10.70 17.13 3.47
C LEU A 24 11.23 18.38 2.75
N ILE A 25 11.94 18.21 1.63
CA ILE A 25 12.40 19.34 0.81
C ILE A 25 11.22 20.19 0.35
N PHE A 26 10.16 19.55 -0.17
CA PHE A 26 8.95 20.24 -0.62
C PHE A 26 8.32 21.09 0.50
N PHE A 27 8.20 20.55 1.72
CA PHE A 27 7.71 21.31 2.87
C PHE A 27 8.62 22.48 3.25
N CYS A 28 9.94 22.27 3.26
CA CYS A 28 10.90 23.35 3.50
C CYS A 28 10.75 24.49 2.48
N LEU A 29 10.53 24.15 1.20
CA LEU A 29 10.30 25.13 0.12
C LEU A 29 8.97 25.86 0.29
N LEU A 30 7.89 25.17 0.68
CA LEU A 30 6.58 25.78 0.96
C LEU A 30 6.65 26.76 2.14
N LEU A 31 7.26 26.35 3.25
CA LEU A 31 7.45 27.21 4.44
C LEU A 31 8.25 28.45 4.09
N ARG A 32 9.29 28.31 3.26
CA ARG A 32 10.10 29.44 2.77
C ARG A 32 9.28 30.42 1.92
N ARG A 33 8.37 29.91 1.08
CA ARG A 33 7.50 30.75 0.24
C ARG A 33 6.40 31.44 1.06
N SER A 34 5.89 30.79 2.11
CA SER A 34 4.90 31.35 3.04
C SER A 34 5.48 32.40 4.00
N SER A 35 6.75 32.28 4.38
CA SER A 35 7.44 33.24 5.26
C SER A 35 7.60 34.64 4.64
N ASN A 36 7.36 34.79 3.32
CA ASN A 36 7.28 36.11 2.70
C ASN A 36 5.95 36.84 2.97
N GLY A 37 5.00 36.23 3.72
CA GLY A 37 3.67 36.81 4.01
C GLY A 37 3.28 36.96 5.48
N ALA A 38 3.90 36.28 6.45
CA ALA A 38 3.63 36.52 7.87
C ALA A 38 4.76 35.96 8.77
N SER A 39 5.29 36.83 9.63
CA SER A 39 6.34 36.53 10.60
C SER A 39 5.82 35.70 11.77
N PHE A 40 6.23 34.43 11.88
CA PHE A 40 6.07 33.69 13.15
C PHE A 40 7.21 32.73 13.52
N PHE A 41 8.19 32.49 12.64
CA PHE A 41 9.39 31.70 12.98
C PHE A 41 10.65 32.51 12.75
N HIS A 42 11.18 33.11 13.81
CA HIS A 42 12.43 33.89 13.80
C HIS A 42 13.67 32.96 13.90
N LEU A 43 13.73 31.92 13.08
CA LEU A 43 14.99 31.19 12.83
C LEU A 43 15.61 31.83 11.58
N GLY A 44 16.79 32.45 11.72
CA GLY A 44 17.42 33.25 10.66
C GLY A 44 17.33 32.58 9.29
N SER A 45 16.51 33.14 8.40
CA SER A 45 16.17 32.61 7.08
C SER A 45 17.39 32.18 6.24
N SER A 46 18.52 32.88 6.40
CA SER A 46 19.78 32.56 5.73
C SER A 46 20.50 31.34 6.31
N GLN A 47 20.41 31.10 7.62
CA GLN A 47 21.11 30.02 8.30
C GLN A 47 20.34 28.70 8.17
N ALA A 48 19.01 28.73 8.30
CA ALA A 48 18.15 27.58 8.00
C ALA A 48 18.27 27.12 6.53
N SER A 49 18.37 28.07 5.57
CA SER A 49 18.58 27.75 4.16
C SER A 49 19.94 27.08 3.89
N LYS A 50 21.00 27.50 4.58
CA LYS A 50 22.34 26.90 4.45
C LYS A 50 22.37 25.48 5.01
N TYR A 51 21.76 25.24 6.17
CA TYR A 51 21.67 23.90 6.76
C TYR A 51 20.82 22.95 5.90
N SER A 52 19.68 23.41 5.37
CA SER A 52 18.83 22.60 4.47
C SER A 52 19.56 22.19 3.19
N LEU A 53 20.34 23.10 2.59
CA LEU A 53 21.13 22.81 1.39
C LEU A 53 22.28 21.84 1.70
N LEU A 54 22.99 22.04 2.82
CA LEU A 54 24.04 21.14 3.28
C LEU A 54 23.53 19.71 3.50
N HIS A 55 22.38 19.55 4.17
CA HIS A 55 21.76 18.23 4.37
C HIS A 55 21.34 17.58 3.05
N THR A 56 20.88 18.36 2.08
CA THR A 56 20.55 17.88 0.73
C THR A 56 21.78 17.37 -0.01
N VAL A 57 22.88 18.12 0.03
CA VAL A 57 24.16 17.72 -0.58
C VAL A 57 24.70 16.45 0.09
N LEU A 58 24.69 16.39 1.42
CA LEU A 58 25.13 15.21 2.17
C LEU A 58 24.27 13.97 1.85
N TYR A 59 22.96 14.14 1.71
CA TYR A 59 22.04 13.05 1.36
C TYR A 59 22.34 12.50 -0.04
N VAL A 60 22.47 13.37 -1.03
CA VAL A 60 22.80 12.99 -2.42
C VAL A 60 24.17 12.32 -2.49
N LEU A 61 25.17 12.85 -1.80
CA LEU A 61 26.51 12.27 -1.72
C LEU A 61 26.48 10.86 -1.10
N THR A 62 25.71 10.68 -0.02
CA THR A 62 25.55 9.37 0.62
C THR A 62 24.88 8.36 -0.32
N CYS A 63 23.85 8.78 -1.06
CA CYS A 63 23.22 7.94 -2.07
C CYS A 63 24.21 7.55 -3.17
N TYR A 64 24.95 8.53 -3.70
CA TYR A 64 25.97 8.31 -4.73
C TYR A 64 27.04 7.30 -4.27
N LEU A 65 27.62 7.51 -3.09
CA LEU A 65 28.62 6.59 -2.52
C LEU A 65 28.04 5.19 -2.28
N SER A 66 26.78 5.07 -1.83
CA SER A 66 26.14 3.77 -1.64
C SER A 66 25.92 2.99 -2.94
N PHE A 67 25.77 3.66 -4.08
CA PHE A 67 25.64 2.98 -5.38
C PHE A 67 26.99 2.77 -6.05
N ALA A 68 27.92 3.71 -5.93
CA ALA A 68 29.28 3.59 -6.44
C ALA A 68 30.04 2.42 -5.80
N THR A 69 29.80 2.14 -4.52
CA THR A 69 30.37 0.96 -3.83
C THR A 69 29.84 -0.38 -4.32
N LYS A 70 28.74 -0.41 -5.10
CA LYS A 70 28.12 -1.64 -5.60
C LYS A 70 28.49 -1.99 -7.04
N SER A 71 28.95 -1.01 -7.82
CA SER A 71 29.33 -1.21 -9.21
C SER A 71 30.24 -0.08 -9.69
N ASP A 72 31.31 -0.45 -10.39
CA ASP A 72 32.26 0.50 -11.00
C ASP A 72 31.70 1.16 -12.27
N ASN A 73 30.51 0.76 -12.74
CA ASN A 73 29.89 1.34 -13.92
C ASN A 73 29.14 2.64 -13.59
N GLY A 74 29.69 3.79 -13.99
CA GLY A 74 29.08 5.10 -13.78
C GLY A 74 27.66 5.24 -14.35
N TRP A 75 27.34 4.50 -15.42
CA TRP A 75 25.98 4.48 -16.00
C TRP A 75 24.97 3.81 -15.07
N PHE A 76 25.37 2.76 -14.36
CA PHE A 76 24.53 2.08 -13.37
C PHE A 76 24.18 3.01 -12.20
N VAL A 77 25.17 3.75 -11.69
CA VAL A 77 24.97 4.73 -10.61
C VAL A 77 24.02 5.83 -11.06
N THR A 78 24.21 6.37 -12.26
CA THR A 78 23.39 7.45 -12.82
C THR A 78 21.94 7.01 -13.03
N LYS A 79 21.70 5.82 -13.63
CA LYS A 79 20.35 5.27 -13.81
C LYS A 79 19.62 5.07 -12.48
N ASN A 80 20.29 4.54 -11.46
CA ASN A 80 19.68 4.35 -10.14
C ASN A 80 19.37 5.69 -9.44
N LEU A 81 20.28 6.67 -9.51
CA LEU A 81 20.01 8.00 -8.93
C LEU A 81 18.85 8.72 -9.63
N LEU A 82 18.76 8.62 -10.96
CA LEU A 82 17.61 9.14 -11.71
C LEU A 82 16.31 8.45 -11.29
N TRP A 83 16.35 7.13 -11.11
CA TRP A 83 15.22 6.35 -10.61
C TRP A 83 14.75 6.82 -9.22
N LEU A 84 15.68 7.01 -8.28
CA LEU A 84 15.38 7.55 -6.94
C LEU A 84 14.75 8.96 -7.02
N LEU A 85 15.29 9.82 -7.89
CA LEU A 85 14.77 11.17 -8.10
C LEU A 85 13.33 11.13 -8.63
N CYS A 86 13.06 10.29 -9.63
CA CYS A 86 11.72 10.10 -10.19
C CYS A 86 10.72 9.65 -9.11
N HIS A 87 11.10 8.67 -8.29
CA HIS A 87 10.28 8.22 -7.16
C HIS A 87 9.97 9.34 -6.15
N GLY A 88 10.99 10.14 -5.80
CA GLY A 88 10.82 11.30 -4.93
C GLY A 88 9.85 12.34 -5.50
N LEU A 89 10.01 12.69 -6.78
CA LEU A 89 9.17 13.67 -7.47
C LEU A 89 7.71 13.19 -7.60
N VAL A 90 7.50 11.93 -7.99
CA VAL A 90 6.15 11.36 -8.10
C VAL A 90 5.47 11.32 -6.72
N THR A 91 6.22 11.00 -5.66
CA THR A 91 5.68 11.01 -4.29
C THR A 91 5.24 12.43 -3.88
N VAL A 92 6.06 13.45 -4.16
CA VAL A 92 5.73 14.86 -3.88
C VAL A 92 4.48 15.28 -4.65
N PHE A 93 4.42 14.98 -5.95
CA PHE A 93 3.26 15.27 -6.78
C PHE A 93 1.98 14.63 -6.24
N LEU A 94 2.06 13.36 -5.83
CA LEU A 94 0.92 12.62 -5.29
C LEU A 94 0.46 13.19 -3.94
N ILE A 95 1.38 13.55 -3.03
CA ILE A 95 1.01 14.21 -1.76
C ILE A 95 0.36 15.57 -2.02
N GLN A 96 0.94 16.37 -2.92
CA GLN A 96 0.37 17.66 -3.26
C GLN A 96 -1.06 17.48 -3.79
N HIS A 97 -1.28 16.51 -4.68
CA HIS A 97 -2.60 16.22 -5.22
C HIS A 97 -3.57 15.76 -4.12
N ILE A 98 -3.16 14.84 -3.23
CA ILE A 98 -3.99 14.36 -2.11
C ILE A 98 -4.35 15.51 -1.17
N LEU A 99 -3.39 16.33 -0.74
CA LEU A 99 -3.62 17.42 0.21
C LEU A 99 -4.46 18.56 -0.39
N GLN A 100 -4.31 18.84 -1.70
CA GLN A 100 -5.11 19.87 -2.38
C GLN A 100 -6.54 19.39 -2.66
N THR A 101 -6.70 18.12 -3.04
CA THR A 101 -8.03 17.55 -3.33
C THR A 101 -8.79 17.28 -2.03
N PHE A 102 -8.08 16.97 -0.93
CA PHE A 102 -8.66 16.56 0.36
C PHE A 102 -8.03 17.27 1.58
N PRO A 103 -8.15 18.60 1.69
CA PRO A 103 -7.41 19.39 2.69
C PRO A 103 -7.76 19.07 4.14
N MET A 104 -8.95 18.50 4.42
CA MET A 104 -9.44 18.24 5.78
C MET A 104 -9.46 16.75 6.16
N CYS A 105 -9.11 15.86 5.24
CA CYS A 105 -9.39 14.42 5.39
C CYS A 105 -8.17 13.59 5.75
N ALA A 106 -6.99 13.97 5.26
CA ALA A 106 -5.75 13.23 5.47
C ALA A 106 -4.73 14.10 6.21
N SER A 107 -4.15 13.55 7.27
CA SER A 107 -2.95 14.15 7.85
C SER A 107 -1.77 14.01 6.88
N ILE A 108 -0.79 14.90 7.00
CA ILE A 108 0.45 14.85 6.19
C ILE A 108 1.12 13.48 6.28
N GLY A 109 1.14 12.87 7.47
CA GLY A 109 1.72 11.54 7.70
C GLY A 109 0.96 10.42 6.99
N GLU A 110 -0.37 10.44 7.02
CA GLU A 110 -1.21 9.47 6.30
C GLU A 110 -1.05 9.63 4.78
N ALA A 111 -1.05 10.87 4.28
CA ALA A 111 -0.82 11.17 2.87
C ALA A 111 0.55 10.68 2.41
N LEU A 112 1.61 10.87 3.22
CA LEU A 112 2.95 10.37 2.95
C LEU A 112 3.01 8.84 2.92
N LEU A 113 2.39 8.17 3.88
CA LEU A 113 2.42 6.71 3.96
C LEU A 113 1.69 6.07 2.76
N VAL A 114 0.52 6.62 2.41
CA VAL A 114 -0.25 6.20 1.24
C VAL A 114 0.50 6.49 -0.05
N SER A 115 1.04 7.70 -0.23
CA SER A 115 1.71 8.07 -1.47
C SER A 115 2.98 7.28 -1.70
N SER A 116 3.85 7.18 -0.70
CA SER A 116 5.10 6.40 -0.79
C SER A 116 4.81 4.91 -0.97
N GLY A 117 3.81 4.36 -0.28
CA GLY A 117 3.41 2.96 -0.44
C GLY A 117 2.91 2.64 -1.85
N LEU A 118 2.06 3.51 -2.42
CA LEU A 118 1.58 3.35 -3.81
C LEU A 118 2.74 3.48 -4.81
N VAL A 119 3.58 4.50 -4.65
CA VAL A 119 4.73 4.76 -5.53
C VAL A 119 5.72 3.59 -5.51
N LEU A 120 6.00 3.00 -4.35
CA LEU A 120 6.86 1.82 -4.25
C LEU A 120 6.21 0.57 -4.84
N TYR A 121 4.93 0.36 -4.55
CA TYR A 121 4.23 -0.83 -5.02
C TYR A 121 4.14 -0.89 -6.55
N PHE A 122 3.74 0.22 -7.18
CA PHE A 122 3.66 0.34 -8.65
C PHE A 122 5.01 0.66 -9.31
N GLY A 123 5.97 1.19 -8.57
CA GLY A 123 7.27 1.59 -9.10
C GLY A 123 8.01 0.44 -9.77
N ASP A 124 8.03 -0.73 -9.14
CA ASP A 124 8.75 -1.88 -9.69
C ASP A 124 8.22 -2.31 -11.07
N ILE A 125 6.90 -2.36 -11.26
CA ILE A 125 6.31 -2.78 -12.54
C ILE A 125 6.45 -1.70 -13.62
N LEU A 126 6.43 -0.42 -13.22
CA LEU A 126 6.78 0.69 -14.10
C LEU A 126 8.27 0.62 -14.50
N GLY A 127 9.15 0.24 -13.57
CA GLY A 127 10.58 0.04 -13.82
C GLY A 127 10.82 -1.07 -14.84
N HIS A 128 10.13 -2.22 -14.68
CA HIS A 128 10.15 -3.29 -15.68
C HIS A 128 9.64 -2.84 -17.05
N THR A 129 8.60 -2.00 -17.09
CA THR A 129 8.09 -1.42 -18.33
C THR A 129 9.16 -0.57 -19.02
N VAL A 130 9.81 0.33 -18.28
CA VAL A 130 10.90 1.18 -18.78
C VAL A 130 12.07 0.35 -19.29
N LEU A 131 12.46 -0.70 -18.55
CA LEU A 131 13.54 -1.60 -18.95
C LEU A 131 13.23 -2.36 -20.25
N LYS A 132 12.01 -2.87 -20.42
CA LYS A 132 11.60 -3.53 -21.67
C LYS A 132 11.56 -2.55 -22.85
N ILE A 133 11.12 -1.31 -22.63
CA ILE A 133 11.15 -0.26 -23.66
C ILE A 133 12.61 0.11 -24.03
N ASP A 134 13.49 0.28 -23.04
CA ASP A 134 14.93 0.57 -23.25
C ASP A 134 15.60 -0.55 -24.06
N PHE A 135 15.27 -1.82 -23.75
CA PHE A 135 15.76 -2.98 -24.50
C PHE A 135 15.27 -3.00 -25.97
N LEU A 136 14.01 -2.64 -26.21
CA LEU A 136 13.46 -2.58 -27.57
C LEU A 136 14.01 -1.41 -28.39
N LEU A 137 14.27 -0.28 -27.75
CA LEU A 137 14.76 0.94 -28.41
C LEU A 137 16.29 0.91 -28.62
N LEU A 138 17.03 0.33 -27.67
CA LEU A 138 18.49 0.31 -27.65
C LEU A 138 18.95 -1.15 -27.70
N SER A 139 19.04 -1.70 -28.92
CA SER A 139 19.52 -3.05 -29.29
C SER A 139 20.96 -3.36 -28.81
N SER A 140 21.23 -3.20 -27.52
CA SER A 140 22.52 -3.43 -26.90
C SER A 140 22.40 -4.50 -25.83
N GLN A 141 23.32 -5.46 -25.90
CA GLN A 141 23.50 -6.55 -24.95
C GLN A 141 23.76 -6.03 -23.54
N LEU A 142 22.72 -5.66 -22.81
CA LEU A 142 22.80 -5.36 -21.40
C LEU A 142 22.23 -6.56 -20.66
N ASN A 143 23.13 -7.43 -20.21
CA ASN A 143 22.85 -8.55 -19.30
C ASN A 143 22.24 -8.03 -18.00
N PHE A 144 20.93 -7.82 -17.99
CA PHE A 144 20.20 -7.45 -16.79
C PHE A 144 19.69 -8.71 -16.13
N LYS A 145 20.38 -9.02 -15.03
CA LYS A 145 20.02 -10.03 -14.04
C LYS A 145 18.54 -9.92 -13.72
N GLU A 146 17.78 -10.95 -14.11
CA GLU A 146 16.34 -11.09 -13.83
C GLU A 146 16.06 -10.64 -12.39
N TYR A 147 15.42 -9.47 -12.26
CA TYR A 147 14.72 -9.12 -11.05
C TYR A 147 13.64 -10.19 -10.90
N GLY A 148 13.83 -11.07 -9.91
CA GLY A 148 13.19 -12.38 -9.85
C GLY A 148 11.67 -12.35 -10.07
N SER A 149 11.16 -13.45 -10.62
CA SER A 149 9.74 -13.69 -10.89
C SER A 149 8.87 -13.19 -9.73
N ARG A 150 8.12 -12.11 -9.98
CA ARG A 150 7.07 -11.67 -9.06
C ARG A 150 5.95 -12.70 -9.08
N SER A 151 5.22 -12.80 -7.98
CA SER A 151 4.01 -13.61 -7.92
C SER A 151 3.01 -13.13 -8.97
N GLU A 152 2.44 -14.05 -9.75
CA GLU A 152 1.39 -13.79 -10.75
C GLU A 152 0.23 -12.93 -10.18
N ILE A 153 -0.11 -13.14 -8.91
CA ILE A 153 -1.12 -12.34 -8.18
C ILE A 153 -0.78 -10.85 -8.17
N ALA A 154 0.47 -10.49 -7.85
CA ALA A 154 0.88 -9.10 -7.77
C ALA A 154 0.81 -8.42 -9.14
N THR A 155 1.13 -9.16 -10.20
CA THR A 155 1.06 -8.70 -11.59
C THR A 155 -0.37 -8.41 -12.02
N VAL A 156 -1.30 -9.32 -11.67
CA VAL A 156 -2.74 -9.13 -11.91
C VAL A 156 -3.26 -7.91 -11.15
N ILE A 157 -2.93 -7.79 -9.86
CA ILE A 157 -3.36 -6.65 -9.04
C ILE A 157 -2.81 -5.35 -9.61
N GLN A 158 -1.50 -5.30 -9.92
CA GLN A 158 -0.86 -4.10 -10.43
C GLN A 158 -1.37 -3.69 -11.81
N GLY A 159 -1.55 -4.65 -12.73
CA GLY A 159 -2.09 -4.37 -14.06
C GLY A 159 -3.52 -3.86 -14.03
N LEU A 160 -4.40 -4.52 -13.28
CA LEU A 160 -5.80 -4.09 -13.18
C LEU A 160 -5.94 -2.74 -12.46
N LEU A 161 -5.26 -2.54 -11.34
CA LEU A 161 -5.33 -1.28 -10.60
C LEU A 161 -4.71 -0.13 -11.38
N LEU A 162 -3.56 -0.32 -12.04
CA LEU A 162 -2.96 0.71 -12.88
C LEU A 162 -3.89 1.06 -14.05
N GLY A 163 -4.52 0.06 -14.67
CA GLY A 163 -5.55 0.27 -15.70
C GLY A 163 -6.72 1.13 -15.20
N PHE A 164 -7.25 0.85 -14.01
CA PHE A 164 -8.32 1.66 -13.42
C PHE A 164 -7.88 3.06 -12.99
N LEU A 165 -6.63 3.25 -12.56
CA LEU A 165 -6.08 4.59 -12.28
C LEU A 165 -5.91 5.42 -13.56
N LEU A 166 -5.69 4.78 -14.72
CA LEU A 166 -5.58 5.43 -16.03
C LEU A 166 -6.93 5.59 -16.73
N LEU A 167 -7.96 4.85 -16.32
CA LEU A 167 -9.32 4.92 -16.87
C LEU A 167 -9.90 6.34 -16.90
N PRO A 168 -9.77 7.20 -15.85
CA PRO A 168 -10.24 8.58 -15.89
C PRO A 168 -9.69 9.40 -17.06
N VAL A 169 -8.39 9.26 -17.34
CA VAL A 169 -7.73 9.97 -18.42
C VAL A 169 -8.23 9.46 -19.77
N PHE A 170 -8.30 8.14 -19.92
CA PHE A 170 -8.78 7.50 -21.14
C PHE A 170 -10.24 7.82 -21.45
N TYR A 171 -11.12 7.72 -20.44
CA TYR A 171 -12.53 8.07 -20.53
C TYR A 171 -12.71 9.53 -20.94
N LYS A 172 -11.98 10.46 -20.33
CA LYS A 172 -12.06 11.90 -20.67
C LYS A 172 -11.66 12.15 -22.12
N SER A 173 -10.60 11.51 -22.61
CA SER A 173 -10.17 11.62 -24.01
C SER A 173 -11.22 11.07 -24.98
N LEU A 174 -11.78 9.88 -24.71
CA LEU A 174 -12.85 9.31 -25.54
C LEU A 174 -14.13 10.15 -25.52
N LEU A 175 -14.48 10.72 -24.36
CA LEU A 175 -15.63 11.59 -24.23
C LEU A 175 -15.45 12.88 -25.05
N GLN A 176 -14.26 13.47 -25.07
CA GLN A 176 -13.96 14.64 -25.91
C GLN A 176 -14.13 14.34 -27.41
N ILE A 177 -13.62 13.18 -27.86
CA ILE A 177 -13.77 12.71 -29.24
C ILE A 177 -15.26 12.50 -29.56
N TRP A 178 -16.00 11.85 -28.67
CA TRP A 178 -17.43 11.61 -28.87
C TRP A 178 -18.24 12.92 -28.92
N VAL A 179 -17.97 13.87 -28.02
CA VAL A 179 -18.64 15.19 -28.04
C VAL A 179 -18.33 15.95 -29.33
N TYR A 180 -17.10 15.86 -29.83
CA TYR A 180 -16.71 16.46 -31.11
C TYR A 180 -17.56 15.92 -32.27
N PHE A 181 -17.68 14.59 -32.41
CA PHE A 181 -18.50 13.98 -33.46
C PHE A 181 -20.01 14.19 -33.26
N ALA A 182 -20.49 14.18 -32.02
CA ALA A 182 -21.89 14.41 -31.70
C ALA A 182 -22.33 15.85 -32.01
N ASN A 183 -21.44 16.83 -31.86
CA ASN A 183 -21.71 18.22 -32.22
C ASN A 183 -21.67 18.45 -33.75
N SER A 184 -20.82 17.70 -34.47
CA SER A 184 -20.78 17.78 -35.94
C SER A 184 -22.02 17.20 -36.63
N SER A 185 -22.76 16.32 -35.96
CA SER A 185 -23.90 15.59 -36.54
C SER A 185 -25.27 16.22 -36.24
N LYS A 186 -25.35 17.21 -35.35
CA LYS A 186 -26.62 17.86 -34.96
C LYS A 186 -26.63 19.35 -35.29
N LEU A 187 -26.97 19.67 -36.54
CA LEU A 187 -27.48 20.98 -36.95
C LEU A 187 -29.02 20.93 -36.87
N GLY A 188 -29.58 21.08 -35.67
CA GLY A 188 -31.04 21.21 -35.49
C GLY A 188 -31.65 20.32 -34.41
N GLU A 189 -32.45 20.97 -33.56
CA GLU A 189 -33.52 20.47 -32.67
C GLU A 189 -33.26 20.01 -31.22
N GLN A 190 -34.07 20.67 -30.38
CA GLN A 190 -34.59 20.43 -29.02
C GLN A 190 -33.62 20.16 -27.84
N ALA A 191 -33.50 21.19 -26.99
CA ALA A 191 -32.54 21.29 -25.90
C ALA A 191 -32.78 20.38 -24.67
N ALA A 192 -34.02 19.90 -24.44
CA ALA A 192 -34.37 19.13 -23.23
C ALA A 192 -34.16 17.61 -23.39
N GLU A 193 -34.67 17.01 -24.49
CA GLU A 193 -34.43 15.60 -24.87
C GLU A 193 -32.94 15.33 -25.15
N GLY A 194 -32.23 16.34 -25.70
CA GLY A 194 -30.81 16.28 -25.95
C GLY A 194 -29.95 16.07 -24.70
N TRP A 195 -30.36 16.58 -23.53
CA TRP A 195 -29.61 16.44 -22.28
C TRP A 195 -29.65 15.00 -21.74
N LYS A 196 -30.81 14.35 -21.79
CA LYS A 196 -30.98 12.96 -21.35
C LYS A 196 -30.25 11.99 -22.28
N TYR A 197 -30.37 12.18 -23.60
CA TYR A 197 -29.62 11.42 -24.60
C TYR A 197 -28.10 11.60 -24.45
N ARG A 198 -27.65 12.82 -24.15
CA ARG A 198 -26.22 13.12 -23.92
C ARG A 198 -25.68 12.47 -22.64
N SER A 199 -26.49 12.40 -21.58
CA SER A 199 -26.15 11.68 -20.34
C SER A 199 -26.07 10.16 -20.55
N MET A 200 -27.01 9.59 -21.32
CA MET A 200 -26.97 8.16 -21.69
C MET A 200 -25.75 7.85 -22.57
N GLY A 201 -25.45 8.67 -23.57
CA GLY A 201 -24.28 8.53 -24.43
C GLY A 201 -22.96 8.54 -23.64
N SER A 202 -22.80 9.50 -22.71
CA SER A 202 -21.64 9.57 -21.81
C SER A 202 -21.49 8.30 -20.95
N SER A 203 -22.61 7.72 -20.51
CA SER A 203 -22.62 6.49 -19.71
C SER A 203 -22.21 5.27 -20.54
N VAL A 204 -22.68 5.17 -21.78
CA VAL A 204 -22.24 4.13 -22.73
C VAL A 204 -20.74 4.24 -23.01
N VAL A 205 -20.23 5.45 -23.26
CA VAL A 205 -18.78 5.68 -23.46
C VAL A 205 -17.99 5.25 -22.22
N PHE A 206 -18.50 5.54 -21.01
CA PHE A 206 -17.86 5.10 -19.78
C PHE A 206 -17.79 3.58 -19.69
N TYR A 207 -18.91 2.85 -19.82
CA TYR A 207 -18.91 1.39 -19.73
C TYR A 207 -18.10 0.73 -20.85
N ALA A 208 -18.12 1.27 -22.07
CA ALA A 208 -17.28 0.82 -23.17
C ALA A 208 -15.79 1.03 -22.85
N SER A 209 -15.42 2.20 -22.31
CA SER A 209 -14.03 2.49 -21.92
C SER A 209 -13.54 1.58 -20.79
N LEU A 210 -14.42 1.28 -19.82
CA LEU A 210 -14.15 0.33 -18.74
C LEU A 210 -13.92 -1.09 -19.28
N LEU A 211 -14.76 -1.53 -20.21
CA LEU A 211 -14.63 -2.83 -20.87
C LEU A 211 -13.30 -2.94 -21.63
N VAL A 212 -12.99 -1.95 -22.48
CA VAL A 212 -11.74 -1.90 -23.26
C VAL A 212 -10.52 -1.90 -22.33
N MET A 213 -10.56 -1.14 -21.24
CA MET A 213 -9.48 -1.15 -20.25
C MET A 213 -9.28 -2.53 -19.62
N LEU A 214 -10.37 -3.22 -19.26
CA LEU A 214 -10.33 -4.51 -18.58
C LEU A 214 -9.93 -5.67 -19.49
N THR A 215 -10.41 -5.69 -20.74
CA THR A 215 -10.26 -6.84 -21.65
C THR A 215 -9.14 -6.67 -22.69
N ILE A 216 -8.69 -5.44 -22.96
CA ILE A 216 -7.67 -5.17 -23.99
C ILE A 216 -6.44 -4.50 -23.38
N LEU A 217 -6.59 -3.30 -22.81
CA LEU A 217 -5.44 -2.47 -22.44
C LEU A 217 -4.65 -3.04 -21.26
N ALA A 218 -5.32 -3.41 -20.16
CA ALA A 218 -4.63 -4.01 -19.01
C ALA A 218 -4.01 -5.38 -19.34
N PRO A 219 -4.69 -6.32 -20.01
CA PRO A 219 -4.08 -7.57 -20.46
C PRO A 219 -2.90 -7.38 -21.42
N ALA A 220 -3.02 -6.48 -22.41
CA ALA A 220 -1.94 -6.20 -23.35
C ALA A 220 -0.69 -5.65 -22.65
N TRP A 221 -0.89 -4.76 -21.66
CA TRP A 221 0.21 -4.24 -20.86
C TRP A 221 0.84 -5.32 -19.97
N MET A 222 0.04 -6.17 -19.32
CA MET A 222 0.56 -7.28 -18.51
C MET A 222 1.35 -8.30 -19.34
N TYR A 223 0.86 -8.61 -20.55
CA TYR A 223 1.57 -9.42 -21.53
C TYR A 223 2.92 -8.77 -21.89
N PHE A 224 2.91 -7.47 -22.20
CA PHE A 224 4.14 -6.74 -22.54
C PHE A 224 5.15 -6.75 -21.38
N VAL A 225 4.74 -6.45 -20.15
CA VAL A 225 5.67 -6.24 -19.03
C VAL A 225 6.21 -7.55 -18.45
N GLN A 226 5.39 -8.59 -18.33
CA GLN A 226 5.77 -9.84 -17.65
C GLN A 226 5.48 -11.12 -18.45
N ASP A 227 5.23 -11.01 -19.75
CA ASP A 227 4.96 -12.15 -20.63
C ASP A 227 3.78 -13.01 -20.10
N PHE A 228 2.79 -12.33 -19.53
CA PHE A 228 1.62 -12.95 -18.94
C PHE A 228 0.66 -13.42 -20.04
N HIS A 229 0.75 -14.69 -20.41
CA HIS A 229 0.04 -15.26 -21.57
C HIS A 229 -1.46 -15.50 -21.34
N VAL A 230 -1.90 -15.64 -20.09
CA VAL A 230 -3.30 -15.94 -19.76
C VAL A 230 -4.09 -14.65 -19.57
N HIS A 231 -5.33 -14.58 -20.05
CA HIS A 231 -6.17 -13.42 -19.80
C HIS A 231 -6.38 -13.22 -18.27
N PRO A 232 -6.18 -12.02 -17.70
CA PRO A 232 -6.21 -11.79 -16.25
C PRO A 232 -7.50 -12.24 -15.56
N LEU A 233 -8.66 -12.00 -16.18
CA LEU A 233 -9.96 -12.45 -15.64
C LEU A 233 -10.08 -13.97 -15.58
N LEU A 234 -9.57 -14.66 -16.61
CA LEU A 234 -9.58 -16.12 -16.67
C LEU A 234 -8.62 -16.68 -15.61
N TRP A 235 -7.45 -16.07 -15.47
CA TRP A 235 -6.50 -16.43 -14.43
C TRP A 235 -7.11 -16.26 -13.03
N VAL A 236 -7.80 -15.15 -12.75
CA VAL A 236 -8.50 -14.93 -11.47
C VAL A 236 -9.55 -16.02 -11.22
N PHE A 237 -10.34 -16.35 -12.24
CA PHE A 237 -11.34 -17.42 -12.14
C PHE A 237 -10.67 -18.76 -11.79
N LEU A 238 -9.68 -19.20 -12.56
CA LEU A 238 -8.95 -20.44 -12.33
C LEU A 238 -8.30 -20.46 -10.94
N PHE A 239 -7.70 -19.35 -10.53
CA PHE A 239 -7.09 -19.20 -9.21
C PHE A 239 -8.15 -19.43 -8.11
N VAL A 240 -9.29 -18.73 -8.16
CA VAL A 240 -10.37 -18.88 -7.16
C VAL A 240 -10.82 -20.33 -7.02
N PHE A 241 -10.89 -21.08 -8.12
CA PHE A 241 -11.33 -22.48 -8.13
C PHE A 241 -10.22 -23.52 -7.93
N THR A 242 -8.96 -23.12 -7.71
CA THR A 242 -7.85 -24.06 -7.48
C THR A 242 -7.99 -24.81 -6.14
N ASP A 243 -8.34 -24.11 -5.06
CA ASP A 243 -8.59 -24.69 -3.73
C ASP A 243 -10.02 -24.37 -3.26
N PRO A 244 -11.05 -24.96 -3.89
CA PRO A 244 -12.42 -24.47 -3.76
C PRO A 244 -12.93 -24.56 -2.32
N LEU A 245 -12.61 -25.65 -1.59
CA LEU A 245 -13.11 -25.85 -0.22
C LEU A 245 -12.62 -24.78 0.76
N LYS A 246 -11.31 -24.51 0.79
CA LYS A 246 -10.71 -23.55 1.74
C LYS A 246 -11.15 -22.11 1.43
N ARG A 247 -11.18 -21.76 0.13
CA ARG A 247 -11.54 -20.41 -0.32
C ARG A 247 -13.04 -20.16 -0.18
N LEU A 248 -13.89 -21.15 -0.50
CA LEU A 248 -15.32 -21.08 -0.28
C LEU A 248 -15.66 -20.99 1.21
N ALA A 249 -15.01 -21.78 2.07
CA ALA A 249 -15.19 -21.69 3.52
C ALA A 249 -14.84 -20.28 4.05
N LEU A 250 -13.78 -19.66 3.52
CA LEU A 250 -13.42 -18.29 3.87
C LEU A 250 -14.45 -17.26 3.37
N CYS A 251 -15.00 -17.45 2.16
CA CYS A 251 -16.09 -16.61 1.65
C CYS A 251 -17.35 -16.73 2.52
N ILE A 252 -17.74 -17.96 2.91
CA ILE A 252 -18.86 -18.20 3.83
C ILE A 252 -18.59 -17.51 5.17
N TYR A 253 -17.36 -17.65 5.71
CA TYR A 253 -16.95 -16.96 6.92
C TYR A 253 -17.11 -15.43 6.82
N TRP A 254 -16.64 -14.82 5.73
CA TRP A 254 -16.80 -13.39 5.50
C TRP A 254 -18.27 -12.97 5.42
N ILE A 255 -19.11 -13.74 4.72
CA ILE A 255 -20.55 -13.48 4.65
C ILE A 255 -21.16 -13.55 6.06
N CYS A 256 -20.83 -14.57 6.85
CA CYS A 256 -21.30 -14.69 8.23
C CYS A 256 -20.87 -13.50 9.10
N VAL A 257 -19.61 -13.07 9.00
CA VAL A 257 -19.10 -11.90 9.73
C VAL A 257 -19.82 -10.62 9.30
N ILE A 258 -20.05 -10.41 8.01
CA ILE A 258 -20.78 -9.25 7.48
C ILE A 258 -22.23 -9.28 7.98
N CYS A 259 -22.94 -10.41 7.84
CA CYS A 259 -24.32 -10.56 8.30
C CYS A 259 -24.44 -10.30 9.80
N ALA A 260 -23.58 -10.93 10.62
CA ALA A 260 -23.54 -10.70 12.05
C ALA A 260 -23.24 -9.23 12.39
N SER A 261 -22.36 -8.58 11.62
CA SER A 261 -22.03 -7.18 11.82
C SER A 261 -23.20 -6.25 11.51
N ILE A 262 -23.93 -6.51 10.42
CA ILE A 262 -25.14 -5.74 10.06
C ILE A 262 -26.23 -5.92 11.09
N LEU A 263 -26.51 -7.15 11.53
CA LEU A 263 -27.51 -7.44 12.55
C LEU A 263 -27.18 -6.74 13.88
N ARG A 264 -25.92 -6.82 14.29
CA ARG A 264 -25.43 -6.14 15.50
C ARG A 264 -25.52 -4.63 15.35
N PHE A 265 -25.10 -4.08 14.20
CA PHE A 265 -25.20 -2.64 13.93
C PHE A 265 -26.65 -2.15 14.00
N TYR A 266 -27.58 -2.87 13.38
CA TYR A 266 -29.01 -2.55 13.43
C TYR A 266 -29.53 -2.55 14.87
N SER A 267 -29.17 -3.56 15.66
CA SER A 267 -29.54 -3.64 17.08
C SER A 267 -28.97 -2.47 17.90
N ILE A 268 -27.70 -2.10 17.71
CA ILE A 268 -27.08 -1.02 18.49
C ILE A 268 -27.66 0.34 18.07
N SER A 269 -27.92 0.54 16.77
CA SER A 269 -28.53 1.76 16.22
C SER A 269 -29.93 2.00 16.79
N LYS A 270 -30.69 0.95 17.09
CA LYS A 270 -32.03 1.06 17.69
C LYS A 270 -31.98 1.55 19.15
N HIS A 271 -30.92 1.23 19.87
CA HIS A 271 -30.82 1.46 21.31
C HIS A 271 -29.95 2.66 21.72
N SER A 272 -29.28 3.35 20.79
CA SER A 272 -28.42 4.48 21.15
C SER A 272 -28.20 5.48 20.01
N LYS A 273 -28.20 6.77 20.33
CA LYS A 273 -27.58 7.82 19.51
C LYS A 273 -26.06 7.63 19.57
N ILE A 274 -25.53 6.61 18.89
CA ILE A 274 -24.10 6.29 18.90
C ILE A 274 -23.33 7.47 18.31
N GLU A 275 -22.27 7.90 18.98
CA GLU A 275 -21.32 8.86 18.43
C GLU A 275 -20.66 8.28 17.16
N ARG A 276 -20.67 9.03 16.05
CA ARG A 276 -20.07 8.63 14.76
C ARG A 276 -18.60 8.15 14.88
N ILE A 277 -17.90 8.59 15.93
CA ILE A 277 -16.52 8.17 16.25
C ILE A 277 -16.46 6.67 16.62
N LEU A 278 -17.39 6.19 17.45
CA LEU A 278 -17.45 4.78 17.84
C LEU A 278 -17.82 3.88 16.66
N LEU A 279 -18.66 4.38 15.74
CA LEU A 279 -19.02 3.68 14.52
C LEU A 279 -17.82 3.45 13.60
N ARG A 280 -16.94 4.46 13.44
CA ARG A 280 -15.69 4.29 12.68
C ARG A 280 -14.83 3.16 13.26
N LYS A 281 -14.67 3.12 14.58
CA LYS A 281 -13.88 2.08 15.26
C LYS A 281 -14.52 0.70 15.19
N TYR A 282 -15.85 0.63 15.15
CA TYR A 282 -16.56 -0.60 14.89
C TYR A 282 -16.18 -1.22 13.53
N TYR A 283 -16.15 -0.42 12.46
CA TYR A 283 -15.71 -0.91 11.15
C TYR A 283 -14.24 -1.34 11.12
N HIS A 284 -13.37 -0.67 11.88
CA HIS A 284 -11.96 -1.08 12.01
C HIS A 284 -11.86 -2.45 12.70
N LEU A 285 -12.69 -2.71 13.72
CA LEU A 285 -12.76 -4.02 14.36
C LEU A 285 -13.33 -5.10 13.43
N VAL A 286 -14.37 -4.79 12.65
CA VAL A 286 -14.91 -5.71 11.63
C VAL A 286 -13.83 -6.05 10.59
N ALA A 287 -13.03 -5.07 10.17
CA ALA A 287 -11.90 -5.30 9.28
C ALA A 287 -10.86 -6.25 9.89
N VAL A 288 -10.54 -6.14 11.18
CA VAL A 288 -9.66 -7.11 11.87
C VAL A 288 -10.26 -8.51 11.81
N LEU A 289 -11.55 -8.66 12.14
CA LEU A 289 -12.23 -9.96 12.12
C LEU A 289 -12.25 -10.58 10.72
N MET A 290 -12.43 -9.78 9.67
CA MET A 290 -12.43 -10.30 8.30
C MET A 290 -11.02 -10.63 7.80
N PHE A 291 -10.05 -9.74 8.01
CA PHE A 291 -8.74 -9.82 7.35
C PHE A 291 -7.72 -10.65 8.13
N LEU A 292 -7.75 -10.64 9.46
CA LEU A 292 -6.75 -11.34 10.27
C LEU A 292 -6.80 -12.87 10.07
N PRO A 293 -7.97 -13.55 10.11
CA PRO A 293 -8.04 -14.99 9.85
C PRO A 293 -7.72 -15.33 8.40
N ALA A 294 -8.19 -14.51 7.45
CA ALA A 294 -7.89 -14.68 6.03
C ALA A 294 -6.37 -14.64 5.78
N LEU A 295 -5.66 -13.73 6.45
CA LEU A 295 -4.22 -13.60 6.33
C LEU A 295 -3.46 -14.79 6.92
N LEU A 296 -3.98 -15.41 7.98
CA LEU A 296 -3.39 -16.60 8.59
C LEU A 296 -3.61 -17.86 7.74
N PHE A 297 -4.81 -18.05 7.19
CA PHE A 297 -5.19 -19.31 6.51
C PHE A 297 -4.97 -19.29 5.00
N GLN A 298 -5.20 -18.16 4.33
CA GLN A 298 -5.15 -18.01 2.87
C GLN A 298 -4.60 -16.63 2.44
N PRO A 299 -3.31 -16.34 2.72
CA PRO A 299 -2.71 -15.02 2.47
C PRO A 299 -2.75 -14.60 0.99
N SER A 300 -2.55 -15.53 0.06
CA SER A 300 -2.56 -15.28 -1.38
C SER A 300 -3.96 -14.95 -1.91
N PHE A 301 -5.00 -15.55 -1.31
CA PHE A 301 -6.39 -15.22 -1.66
C PHE A 301 -6.78 -13.84 -1.12
N LEU A 302 -6.34 -13.51 0.09
CA LEU A 302 -6.54 -12.18 0.67
C LEU A 302 -5.86 -11.08 -0.15
N ASP A 303 -4.65 -11.33 -0.68
CA ASP A 303 -3.96 -10.38 -1.58
C ASP A 303 -4.82 -10.00 -2.76
N LEU A 304 -5.35 -11.01 -3.46
CA LEU A 304 -6.22 -10.82 -4.61
C LEU A 304 -7.54 -10.13 -4.21
N ALA A 305 -8.13 -10.52 -3.08
CA ALA A 305 -9.35 -9.91 -2.56
C ALA A 305 -9.16 -8.43 -2.22
N PHE A 306 -8.01 -8.03 -1.64
CA PHE A 306 -7.69 -6.62 -1.43
C PHE A 306 -7.59 -5.84 -2.74
N GLY A 307 -6.92 -6.41 -3.76
CA GLY A 307 -6.83 -5.79 -5.08
C GLY A 307 -8.19 -5.64 -5.75
N ALA A 308 -9.02 -6.68 -5.69
CA ALA A 308 -10.38 -6.68 -6.23
C ALA A 308 -11.29 -5.68 -5.50
N ALA A 309 -11.23 -5.62 -4.16
CA ALA A 309 -11.99 -4.65 -3.38
C ALA A 309 -11.59 -3.21 -3.71
N LEU A 310 -10.29 -2.94 -3.86
CA LEU A 310 -9.80 -1.61 -4.23
C LEU A 310 -10.24 -1.24 -5.65
N ALA A 311 -10.20 -2.19 -6.59
CA ALA A 311 -10.72 -2.01 -7.94
C ALA A 311 -12.23 -1.66 -7.94
N VAL A 312 -13.05 -2.39 -7.19
CA VAL A 312 -14.48 -2.11 -7.05
C VAL A 312 -14.70 -0.72 -6.46
N PHE A 313 -13.96 -0.33 -5.42
CA PHE A 313 -14.06 1.00 -4.83
C PHE A 313 -13.70 2.09 -5.85
N LEU A 314 -12.63 1.92 -6.63
CA LEU A 314 -12.26 2.86 -7.70
C LEU A 314 -13.39 2.99 -8.73
N VAL A 315 -13.98 1.88 -9.19
CA VAL A 315 -15.08 1.89 -10.17
C VAL A 315 -16.33 2.57 -9.63
N LEU A 316 -16.73 2.24 -8.39
CA LEU A 316 -17.87 2.90 -7.73
C LEU A 316 -17.65 4.40 -7.55
N GLU A 317 -16.42 4.78 -7.19
CA GLU A 317 -16.06 6.17 -7.03
C GLU A 317 -16.09 6.92 -8.37
N MET A 318 -15.59 6.32 -9.45
CA MET A 318 -15.71 6.85 -10.81
C MET A 318 -17.17 7.04 -11.24
N ILE A 319 -18.03 6.04 -10.98
CA ILE A 319 -19.49 6.12 -11.25
C ILE A 319 -20.13 7.26 -10.46
N ARG A 320 -19.73 7.46 -9.20
CA ARG A 320 -20.23 8.52 -8.31
C ARG A 320 -19.81 9.90 -8.79
N VAL A 321 -18.51 10.09 -9.07
CA VAL A 321 -17.92 11.37 -9.48
C VAL A 321 -18.48 11.85 -10.82
N TRP A 322 -18.62 10.95 -11.80
CA TRP A 322 -19.18 11.31 -13.11
C TRP A 322 -20.70 11.13 -13.23
N LYS A 323 -21.39 10.77 -12.13
CA LYS A 323 -22.84 10.54 -12.09
C LYS A 323 -23.34 9.66 -13.24
N ILE A 324 -22.66 8.54 -13.49
CA ILE A 324 -22.94 7.64 -14.62
C ILE A 324 -24.32 6.99 -14.45
N TRP A 325 -25.18 7.09 -15.45
CA TRP A 325 -26.52 6.49 -15.43
C TRP A 325 -26.44 4.96 -15.66
N PRO A 326 -27.23 4.10 -14.97
CA PRO A 326 -28.27 4.41 -13.98
C PRO A 326 -27.78 4.44 -12.52
N LEU A 327 -26.57 3.95 -12.25
CA LEU A 327 -26.09 3.67 -10.88
C LEU A 327 -25.64 4.94 -10.11
N GLY A 328 -25.28 6.01 -10.81
CA GLY A 328 -24.62 7.19 -10.24
C GLY A 328 -25.37 7.82 -9.07
N HIS A 329 -26.69 8.00 -9.19
CA HIS A 329 -27.51 8.55 -8.10
C HIS A 329 -27.62 7.58 -6.92
N ILE A 330 -27.81 6.29 -7.18
CA ILE A 330 -27.95 5.25 -6.16
C ILE A 330 -26.65 5.15 -5.34
N VAL A 331 -25.51 5.09 -6.03
CA VAL A 331 -24.18 5.02 -5.40
C VAL A 331 -23.90 6.30 -4.61
N HIS A 332 -24.21 7.48 -5.17
CA HIS A 332 -24.02 8.74 -4.46
C HIS A 332 -24.84 8.80 -3.16
N GLN A 333 -26.13 8.44 -3.21
CA GLN A 333 -26.99 8.43 -2.04
C GLN A 333 -26.56 7.39 -0.99
N PHE A 334 -26.21 6.18 -1.43
CA PHE A 334 -25.71 5.13 -0.54
C PHE A 334 -24.43 5.59 0.16
N MET A 335 -23.45 6.07 -0.58
CA MET A 335 -22.17 6.47 -0.02
C MET A 335 -22.27 7.69 0.90
N ASN A 336 -23.09 8.69 0.55
CA ASN A 336 -23.29 9.86 1.40
C ASN A 336 -23.91 9.50 2.77
N ALA A 337 -24.63 8.38 2.88
CA ALA A 337 -25.15 7.90 4.16
C ALA A 337 -24.04 7.44 5.12
N PHE A 338 -22.86 7.10 4.60
CA PHE A 338 -21.72 6.60 5.37
C PHE A 338 -20.54 7.59 5.44
N THR A 339 -20.65 8.76 4.80
CA THR A 339 -19.63 9.82 4.89
C THR A 339 -19.78 10.64 6.17
N ASP A 340 -18.64 10.92 6.81
CA ASP A 340 -18.56 11.77 7.99
C ASP A 340 -18.35 13.25 7.60
N HIS A 341 -18.58 14.19 8.52
CA HIS A 341 -18.27 15.63 8.33
C HIS A 341 -16.77 15.91 8.03
N ARG A 342 -15.93 14.90 8.22
CA ARG A 342 -14.49 14.94 7.93
C ARG A 342 -14.15 14.45 6.54
N ASP A 343 -15.06 13.77 5.84
CA ASP A 343 -14.85 13.30 4.48
C ASP A 343 -15.26 14.42 3.51
N SER A 344 -14.43 14.71 2.51
CA SER A 344 -14.78 15.69 1.48
C SER A 344 -15.84 15.12 0.54
N GLU A 345 -16.72 15.97 0.01
CA GLU A 345 -17.75 15.59 -0.99
C GLU A 345 -17.15 14.92 -2.25
N ILE A 346 -15.86 15.14 -2.49
CA ILE A 346 -15.12 14.74 -3.69
C ILE A 346 -14.64 13.28 -3.64
N LEU A 347 -14.33 12.69 -2.47
CA LEU A 347 -13.93 11.27 -2.35
C LEU A 347 -14.16 10.71 -0.95
N ILE A 348 -14.58 9.44 -0.88
CA ILE A 348 -14.91 8.75 0.37
C ILE A 348 -13.64 8.14 0.98
N ILE A 349 -12.74 9.03 1.43
CA ILE A 349 -11.36 8.70 1.76
C ILE A 349 -11.26 7.69 2.89
N SER A 350 -12.19 7.73 3.85
CA SER A 350 -12.17 6.84 5.01
C SER A 350 -12.23 5.34 4.65
N HIS A 351 -12.91 4.95 3.56
CA HIS A 351 -12.98 3.54 3.13
C HIS A 351 -11.75 3.10 2.34
N PHE A 352 -11.24 3.99 1.47
CA PHE A 352 -10.00 3.75 0.74
C PHE A 352 -8.79 3.69 1.68
N SER A 353 -8.70 4.58 2.67
CA SER A 353 -7.57 4.65 3.59
C SER A 353 -7.50 3.44 4.51
N LEU A 354 -8.64 2.93 5.01
CA LEU A 354 -8.69 1.71 5.80
C LEU A 354 -8.25 0.50 4.96
N LEU A 355 -8.84 0.33 3.77
CA LEU A 355 -8.51 -0.79 2.88
C LEU A 355 -7.03 -0.77 2.47
N LEU A 356 -6.56 0.38 1.98
CA LEU A 356 -5.20 0.55 1.50
C LEU A 356 -4.18 0.46 2.64
N GLY A 357 -4.53 0.97 3.82
CA GLY A 357 -3.71 0.86 5.03
C GLY A 357 -3.55 -0.57 5.53
N CYS A 358 -4.53 -1.45 5.29
CA CYS A 358 -4.39 -2.89 5.52
C CYS A 358 -3.65 -3.62 4.38
N ALA A 359 -3.91 -3.24 3.13
CA ALA A 359 -3.39 -3.94 1.95
C ALA A 359 -1.92 -3.65 1.65
N LEU A 360 -1.47 -2.40 1.74
CA LEU A 360 -0.10 -2.00 1.40
C LEU A 360 0.98 -2.76 2.18
N PRO A 361 0.91 -2.88 3.54
CA PRO A 361 1.91 -3.65 4.29
C PRO A 361 2.01 -5.11 3.83
N LYS A 362 0.87 -5.72 3.49
CA LYS A 362 0.82 -7.09 2.97
C LYS A 362 1.45 -7.20 1.57
N TRP A 363 1.09 -6.30 0.66
CA TRP A 363 1.61 -6.28 -0.70
C TRP A 363 3.12 -6.02 -0.73
N MET A 364 3.61 -5.08 0.07
CA MET A 364 5.04 -4.78 0.20
C MET A 364 5.82 -5.91 0.88
N SER A 365 5.17 -6.71 1.72
CA SER A 365 5.79 -7.87 2.37
C SER A 365 5.78 -9.13 1.49
N SER A 366 5.11 -9.12 0.33
CA SER A 366 5.11 -10.27 -0.60
C SER A 366 6.53 -10.53 -1.11
N GLY A 367 7.03 -11.76 -0.93
CA GLY A 367 8.42 -12.15 -1.26
C GLY A 367 9.42 -12.07 -0.08
N PHE A 368 9.01 -11.61 1.10
CA PHE A 368 9.86 -11.52 2.28
C PHE A 368 9.40 -12.43 3.42
N ASN A 369 9.97 -13.64 3.50
CA ASN A 369 9.65 -14.63 4.54
C ASN A 369 10.35 -14.35 5.89
N ASP A 370 11.30 -13.42 5.94
CA ASP A 370 12.16 -13.21 7.13
C ASP A 370 11.48 -12.31 8.19
N ARG A 371 10.29 -11.77 7.88
CA ARG A 371 9.56 -10.80 8.72
C ARG A 371 8.09 -11.20 8.84
N PRO A 372 7.75 -12.19 9.68
CA PRO A 372 6.41 -12.78 9.72
C PRO A 372 5.31 -11.82 10.14
N LEU A 373 5.64 -10.73 10.87
CA LEU A 373 4.68 -9.72 11.33
C LEU A 373 4.46 -8.57 10.34
N ALA A 374 5.33 -8.36 9.36
CA ALA A 374 5.21 -7.24 8.42
C ALA A 374 3.86 -7.22 7.66
N PRO A 375 3.33 -8.36 7.18
CA PRO A 375 2.01 -8.41 6.56
C PRO A 375 0.85 -7.95 7.45
N PHE A 376 0.99 -8.11 8.77
CA PHE A 376 -0.06 -7.82 9.75
C PHE A 376 -0.04 -6.37 10.23
N ALA A 377 1.02 -5.62 9.93
CA ALA A 377 1.24 -4.29 10.48
C ALA A 377 0.05 -3.34 10.27
N GLY A 378 -0.53 -3.33 9.06
CA GLY A 378 -1.71 -2.51 8.75
C GLY A 378 -2.95 -2.90 9.53
N ILE A 379 -3.28 -4.21 9.56
CA ILE A 379 -4.45 -4.75 10.25
C ILE A 379 -4.34 -4.52 11.76
N LEU A 380 -3.17 -4.76 12.36
CA LEU A 380 -2.96 -4.59 13.81
C LEU A 380 -2.95 -3.11 14.20
N SER A 381 -2.25 -2.26 13.45
CA SER A 381 -2.13 -0.84 13.80
C SER A 381 -3.44 -0.07 13.62
N LEU A 382 -4.10 -0.20 12.47
CA LEU A 382 -5.38 0.48 12.21
C LEU A 382 -6.54 -0.20 12.93
N GLY A 383 -6.55 -1.52 12.97
CA GLY A 383 -7.62 -2.27 13.59
C GLY A 383 -7.61 -2.22 15.11
N ILE A 384 -6.51 -2.70 15.72
CA ILE A 384 -6.40 -2.83 17.18
C ILE A 384 -5.84 -1.55 17.79
N GLY A 385 -4.71 -1.06 17.28
CA GLY A 385 -4.00 0.09 17.84
C GLY A 385 -4.82 1.37 17.83
N ASP A 386 -5.36 1.77 16.68
CA ASP A 386 -6.14 2.99 16.51
C ASP A 386 -7.50 2.94 17.25
N THR A 387 -8.07 1.73 17.41
CA THR A 387 -9.26 1.50 18.24
C THR A 387 -8.95 1.67 19.71
N MET A 388 -7.92 0.99 20.23
CA MET A 388 -7.53 1.07 21.63
C MET A 388 -7.06 2.47 22.02
N ALA A 389 -6.33 3.14 21.13
CA ALA A 389 -5.89 4.50 21.37
C ALA A 389 -7.06 5.48 21.52
N SER A 390 -8.11 5.29 20.73
CA SER A 390 -9.29 6.16 20.77
C SER A 390 -10.22 5.85 21.94
N LEU A 391 -10.46 4.56 22.24
CA LEU A 391 -11.31 4.15 23.36
C LEU A 391 -10.71 4.53 24.72
N VAL A 392 -9.43 4.21 24.93
CA VAL A 392 -8.74 4.55 26.17
C VAL A 392 -8.49 6.05 26.25
N GLY A 393 -8.12 6.69 25.14
CA GLY A 393 -7.92 8.13 25.08
C GLY A 393 -9.21 8.92 25.39
N HIS A 394 -10.38 8.41 24.99
CA HIS A 394 -11.67 9.01 25.30
C HIS A 394 -12.08 8.80 26.77
N LYS A 395 -11.91 7.58 27.30
CA LYS A 395 -12.40 7.22 28.64
C LYS A 395 -11.45 7.62 29.77
N TYR A 396 -10.14 7.59 29.52
CA TYR A 396 -9.08 7.73 30.53
C TYR A 396 -8.02 8.79 30.17
N GLY A 397 -8.16 9.47 29.03
CA GLY A 397 -7.16 10.43 28.58
C GLY A 397 -7.23 11.74 29.36
N VAL A 398 -6.14 12.07 30.06
CA VAL A 398 -6.00 13.30 30.84
C VAL A 398 -4.98 14.22 30.17
N LEU A 399 -3.82 13.67 29.82
CA LEU A 399 -2.69 14.43 29.29
C LEU A 399 -2.75 14.52 27.77
N ARG A 400 -3.04 15.73 27.27
CA ARG A 400 -3.14 16.00 25.82
C ARG A 400 -1.79 16.37 25.22
N TRP A 401 -1.53 15.91 24.01
CA TRP A 401 -0.32 16.24 23.25
C TRP A 401 -0.21 17.72 22.88
N SER A 402 -1.35 18.37 22.65
CA SER A 402 -1.44 19.80 22.34
C SER A 402 -2.62 20.40 23.08
N LYS A 403 -2.50 21.67 23.47
CA LYS A 403 -3.56 22.44 24.15
C LYS A 403 -4.86 22.49 23.32
N THR A 404 -4.76 22.42 22.00
CA THR A 404 -5.90 22.45 21.06
C THR A 404 -6.28 21.07 20.52
N GLY A 405 -5.49 20.03 20.80
CA GLY A 405 -5.67 18.70 20.23
C GLY A 405 -6.54 17.76 21.07
N LYS A 406 -7.27 16.86 20.41
CA LYS A 406 -8.04 15.78 21.06
C LYS A 406 -7.22 14.50 21.33
N LYS A 407 -5.94 14.48 20.93
CA LYS A 407 -5.05 13.31 21.10
C LYS A 407 -4.41 13.33 22.48
N THR A 408 -4.46 12.19 23.18
CA THR A 408 -3.95 12.03 24.55
C THR A 408 -2.76 11.08 24.59
N ILE A 409 -1.85 11.29 25.55
CA ILE A 409 -0.66 10.46 25.75
C ILE A 409 -1.08 9.06 26.19
N GLU A 410 -2.06 8.95 27.09
CA GLU A 410 -2.61 7.69 27.58
C GLU A 410 -3.24 6.88 26.45
N GLY A 411 -3.97 7.55 25.55
CA GLY A 411 -4.49 6.93 24.33
C GLY A 411 -3.36 6.39 23.46
N THR A 412 -2.33 7.20 23.17
CA THR A 412 -1.20 6.72 22.36
C THR A 412 -0.44 5.56 23.02
N ALA A 413 -0.25 5.59 24.34
CA ALA A 413 0.38 4.50 25.08
C ALA A 413 -0.46 3.21 24.99
N ALA A 414 -1.79 3.31 25.17
CA ALA A 414 -2.70 2.18 25.02
C ALA A 414 -2.71 1.58 23.60
N GLY A 415 -2.62 2.44 22.58
CA GLY A 415 -2.46 1.99 21.19
C GLY A 415 -1.18 1.16 21.01
N ILE A 416 -0.04 1.68 21.46
CA ILE A 416 1.25 0.99 21.34
C ILE A 416 1.24 -0.34 22.12
N THR A 417 0.79 -0.33 23.38
CA THR A 417 0.77 -1.55 24.21
C THR A 417 -0.18 -2.61 23.65
N SER A 418 -1.32 -2.21 23.11
CA SER A 418 -2.27 -3.15 22.49
C SER A 418 -1.71 -3.83 21.23
N VAL A 419 -1.00 -3.09 20.38
CA VAL A 419 -0.33 -3.66 19.20
C VAL A 419 0.80 -4.59 19.61
N LEU A 420 1.61 -4.21 20.61
CA LEU A 420 2.67 -5.08 21.14
C LEU A 420 2.08 -6.37 21.72
N ALA A 421 1.03 -6.29 22.52
CA ALA A 421 0.34 -7.47 23.06
C ALA A 421 -0.23 -8.36 21.96
N ALA A 422 -0.86 -7.77 20.94
CA ALA A 422 -1.35 -8.52 19.80
C ALA A 422 -0.23 -9.24 19.04
N CYS A 423 0.90 -8.56 18.80
CA CYS A 423 2.09 -9.18 18.20
C CYS A 423 2.65 -10.33 19.06
N SER A 424 2.68 -10.18 20.39
CA SER A 424 3.14 -11.21 21.32
C SER A 424 2.26 -12.46 21.32
N ILE A 425 0.95 -12.33 21.11
CA ILE A 425 0.02 -13.46 20.96
C ILE A 425 0.12 -14.08 19.56
N LEU A 426 0.25 -13.23 18.55
CA LEU A 426 0.25 -13.62 17.15
C LEU A 426 1.52 -14.42 16.78
N LEU A 427 2.69 -14.04 17.30
CA LEU A 427 3.96 -14.73 17.02
C LEU A 427 3.93 -16.23 17.35
N PRO A 428 3.54 -16.68 18.57
CA PRO A 428 3.34 -18.09 18.87
C PRO A 428 2.30 -18.77 17.98
N LEU A 429 1.22 -18.08 17.65
CA LEU A 429 0.19 -18.61 16.76
C LEU A 429 0.76 -18.89 15.36
N LEU A 430 1.55 -17.99 14.79
CA LEU A 430 2.24 -18.22 13.51
C LEU A 430 3.26 -19.36 13.59
N ALA A 431 3.94 -19.51 14.73
CA ALA A 431 4.85 -20.63 14.94
C ALA A 431 4.10 -21.98 14.99
N SER A 432 2.97 -22.04 15.69
CA SER A 432 2.16 -23.25 15.86
C SER A 432 1.40 -23.69 14.60
N THR A 433 0.93 -22.73 13.80
CA THR A 433 0.19 -22.99 12.55
C THR A 433 1.08 -23.43 11.39
N GLY A 434 2.40 -23.55 11.62
CA GLY A 434 3.37 -23.88 10.57
C GLY A 434 3.49 -22.78 9.51
N TYR A 435 2.98 -21.57 9.75
CA TYR A 435 3.05 -20.46 8.80
C TYR A 435 4.50 -20.14 8.41
N ILE A 436 5.41 -20.19 9.41
CA ILE A 436 6.86 -20.01 9.23
C ILE A 436 7.47 -21.12 8.35
N LEU A 437 6.94 -22.34 8.42
CA LEU A 437 7.42 -23.49 7.62
C LEU A 437 6.81 -23.47 6.20
N SER A 438 5.53 -23.13 6.05
CA SER A 438 4.85 -23.10 4.74
C SER A 438 5.39 -22.00 3.83
N GLN A 439 5.70 -20.80 4.37
CA GLN A 439 6.31 -19.73 3.57
C GLN A 439 7.70 -20.11 3.04
N ARG A 440 8.45 -20.94 3.78
CA ARG A 440 9.77 -21.43 3.35
C ARG A 440 9.66 -22.51 2.25
N LEU A 441 8.59 -23.30 2.23
CA LEU A 441 8.34 -24.30 1.19
C LEU A 441 7.74 -23.72 -0.10
N TRP A 442 7.01 -22.61 -0.03
CA TRP A 442 6.35 -21.96 -1.19
C TRP A 442 7.23 -20.92 -1.91
N ALA A 443 8.54 -20.90 -1.64
CA ALA A 443 9.49 -20.21 -2.50
C ALA A 443 9.73 -21.07 -3.75
N PRO A 444 9.54 -20.55 -4.99
CA PRO A 444 9.82 -21.31 -6.19
C PRO A 444 11.35 -21.44 -6.36
N SER A 445 11.95 -22.44 -5.72
CA SER A 445 13.29 -22.98 -6.05
C SER A 445 13.75 -24.15 -5.18
N SER A 446 12.87 -24.86 -4.45
CA SER A 446 13.26 -26.10 -3.77
C SER A 446 12.31 -27.27 -4.00
N LEU A 447 12.19 -27.69 -5.26
CA LEU A 447 12.33 -29.13 -5.54
C LEU A 447 13.71 -29.30 -6.18
N PRO A 448 14.61 -30.02 -5.51
CA PRO A 448 14.93 -31.32 -6.09
C PRO A 448 14.98 -32.44 -5.05
N THR A 449 14.59 -33.63 -5.50
CA THR A 449 15.12 -34.93 -5.03
C THR A 449 15.06 -35.23 -3.53
N PHE A 450 13.87 -35.61 -3.03
CA PHE A 450 13.74 -36.38 -1.78
C PHE A 450 12.84 -37.62 -1.92
N LEU A 451 12.76 -38.20 -3.12
CA LEU A 451 11.95 -39.40 -3.37
C LEU A 451 12.72 -40.63 -3.86
N CYS A 452 14.05 -40.59 -3.93
CA CYS A 452 14.87 -41.79 -4.17
C CYS A 452 16.18 -41.71 -3.37
N ALA A 453 16.14 -42.10 -2.10
CA ALA A 453 17.32 -42.55 -1.37
C ALA A 453 16.93 -43.81 -0.58
N PRO A 454 17.55 -44.97 -0.83
CA PRO A 454 17.31 -46.16 -0.02
C PRO A 454 17.86 -45.92 1.40
N PRO A 455 17.32 -46.60 2.43
CA PRO A 455 17.73 -46.36 3.81
C PRO A 455 19.20 -46.76 4.00
N PRO A 456 20.03 -45.95 4.69
CA PRO A 456 21.40 -46.35 4.98
C PRO A 456 21.41 -47.46 6.04
N LEU A 457 22.11 -48.53 5.71
CA LEU A 457 22.52 -49.59 6.62
C LEU A 457 23.34 -49.01 7.78
N LEU A 458 22.99 -49.39 9.01
CA LEU A 458 23.79 -49.15 10.22
C LEU A 458 25.20 -49.77 10.09
N PRO A 459 26.23 -49.07 10.57
CA PRO A 459 27.31 -49.79 11.24
C PRO A 459 27.70 -49.21 12.62
N ASN A 460 28.03 -50.19 13.46
CA ASN A 460 28.55 -50.23 14.83
C ASN A 460 29.32 -49.02 15.43
N PRO A 461 29.26 -48.87 16.76
CA PRO A 461 30.01 -47.88 17.52
C PRO A 461 31.43 -48.38 17.79
N LYS A 462 32.46 -47.65 17.33
CA LYS A 462 33.82 -47.58 17.93
C LYS A 462 34.76 -46.74 17.04
N ARG A 463 35.21 -45.60 17.60
CA ARG A 463 36.44 -44.79 17.34
C ARG A 463 36.12 -43.30 17.30
N SER A 464 36.28 -42.63 18.45
CA SER A 464 37.42 -41.75 18.80
C SER A 464 37.26 -40.33 18.22
N LEU A 465 36.82 -39.37 19.04
CA LEU A 465 37.70 -38.42 19.76
C LEU A 465 38.69 -37.73 18.81
N ILE A 466 38.42 -36.47 18.47
CA ILE A 466 39.34 -35.34 18.63
C ILE A 466 38.48 -34.10 18.91
N ALA A 467 38.69 -33.56 20.10
CA ALA A 467 38.20 -32.27 20.53
C ALA A 467 39.12 -31.17 19.96
N THR A 468 38.54 -30.10 19.45
CA THR A 468 39.19 -28.78 19.47
C THR A 468 38.20 -27.75 19.98
N THR A 469 38.70 -26.99 20.93
CA THR A 469 38.01 -26.22 21.94
C THR A 469 38.16 -24.72 21.66
N TRP A 470 37.02 -24.01 21.65
CA TRP A 470 36.78 -22.62 22.12
C TRP A 470 37.38 -21.42 21.33
N PRO A 471 36.88 -20.16 21.51
CA PRO A 471 35.78 -19.71 22.37
C PRO A 471 34.71 -18.79 21.72
N LEU A 472 33.50 -18.84 22.29
CA LEU A 472 32.48 -17.79 22.26
C LEU A 472 32.83 -16.65 23.23
N PRO A 473 32.56 -15.37 22.92
CA PRO A 473 32.38 -14.35 23.95
C PRO A 473 30.88 -14.22 24.31
N ARG A 474 30.55 -14.65 25.52
CA ARG A 474 29.39 -14.17 26.27
C ARG A 474 29.70 -12.76 26.78
N SER A 475 29.03 -11.74 26.24
CA SER A 475 28.68 -10.51 26.97
C SER A 475 27.75 -9.66 26.11
N SER A 476 26.84 -8.91 26.75
CA SER A 476 25.83 -7.98 26.16
C SER A 476 24.37 -8.48 26.09
N ILE A 477 23.95 -9.28 27.07
CA ILE A 477 22.58 -9.20 27.59
C ILE A 477 22.66 -8.18 28.74
N TRP A 478 21.77 -7.17 28.73
CA TRP A 478 21.70 -5.99 29.63
C TRP A 478 22.45 -4.72 29.18
N LYS A 479 21.81 -3.94 28.30
CA LYS A 479 21.88 -2.46 28.30
C LYS A 479 20.55 -1.86 27.82
N LEU A 480 19.49 -2.22 28.54
CA LEU A 480 18.13 -1.66 28.42
C LEU A 480 17.90 -0.70 29.59
N SER A 481 18.72 0.36 29.70
CA SER A 481 18.53 1.43 30.71
C SER A 481 19.39 2.69 30.44
N ARG A 482 19.51 3.15 29.18
CA ARG A 482 20.04 4.51 28.91
C ARG A 482 19.77 4.99 27.48
N CYS A 483 18.49 5.18 27.15
CA CYS A 483 18.05 6.03 26.04
C CYS A 483 16.83 6.90 26.41
N SER A 484 16.65 7.18 27.71
CA SER A 484 15.61 8.07 28.24
C SER A 484 16.09 9.53 28.43
N SER A 485 17.35 9.86 28.11
CA SER A 485 17.91 11.21 28.32
C SER A 485 18.28 11.99 27.05
N TYR A 486 18.14 11.41 25.85
CA TYR A 486 18.31 12.17 24.59
C TYR A 486 16.97 12.52 23.88
N CYS A 487 15.84 12.05 24.40
CA CYS A 487 14.50 12.43 23.91
C CYS A 487 14.00 13.78 24.46
N ARG A 488 14.79 14.49 25.27
CA ARG A 488 14.38 15.74 25.93
C ARG A 488 14.96 17.02 25.29
N GLN A 489 15.59 16.91 24.11
CA GLN A 489 16.18 18.05 23.38
C GLN A 489 15.82 18.13 21.88
N ALA A 490 14.92 17.27 21.38
CA ALA A 490 14.47 17.29 19.97
C ALA A 490 12.97 17.62 19.81
N ILE A 491 12.29 18.04 20.87
CA ILE A 491 10.89 18.53 20.80
C ILE A 491 10.91 20.00 21.20
N GLY A 492 11.38 20.77 20.24
CA GLY A 492 11.31 22.22 20.20
C GLY A 492 11.21 22.66 18.76
N PHE A 493 10.44 21.95 17.93
CA PHE A 493 9.93 22.40 16.63
C PHE A 493 8.68 21.58 16.26
#